data_AF-W6RKZ3-F1
#
_entry.id   AF-W6RKZ3-F1
#
_cell.length_a   1.000
_cell.length_b   1.000
_cell.length_c   1.000
_cell.angle_alpha   90.00
_cell.angle_beta   90.00
_cell.angle_gamma   90.00
#
_symmetry.space_group_name_H-M   'P 1'
#
loop_
_entity.id
_entity.type
_entity.pdbx_description
1 polymer ?
#
loop_
_entity_poly.entity_id
_entity_poly.type
_entity_poly.pdbx_seq_one_letter_code
_entity_poly.pdbx_strand_id
1 'polypeptide(L)'
;MIWDDYGHRRGSESISNGDNGAPLGRELEFADLLRFVRDACISNMVWLTADVHYTAAHSYDPGKATFREFLPFWEFVAGPLHSGTYGPQQLDMTFGRR
;
A
#
# COMPACT_ATOMS: atom_id res chain seq x y z
N MET A 1 4.37 -9.77 -6.96
CA MET A 1 4.27 -9.02 -8.22
C MET A 1 3.43 -9.76 -9.21
N ILE A 2 2.46 -9.07 -9.81
CA ILE A 2 1.88 -9.46 -11.09
C ILE A 2 2.68 -8.71 -12.14
N TRP A 3 3.37 -9.43 -13.02
CA TRP A 3 4.19 -8.83 -14.08
C TRP A 3 3.31 -8.54 -15.29
N ASP A 4 3.10 -7.26 -15.58
CA ASP A 4 2.44 -6.83 -16.83
C ASP A 4 3.40 -6.89 -18.01
N ASP A 5 4.69 -6.60 -17.75
CA ASP A 5 5.79 -6.76 -18.71
C ASP A 5 6.99 -7.37 -17.98
N TYR A 6 7.09 -8.70 -18.09
CA TYR A 6 8.18 -9.48 -17.51
C TYR A 6 9.56 -9.08 -18.08
N GLY A 7 9.63 -8.69 -19.35
CA GLY A 7 10.89 -8.35 -20.03
C GLY A 7 11.52 -7.07 -19.49
N HIS A 8 10.69 -6.09 -19.11
CA HIS A 8 11.14 -4.84 -18.51
C HIS A 8 11.00 -4.81 -16.98
N ARG A 9 10.65 -5.94 -16.34
CA ARG A 9 10.41 -6.05 -14.90
C ARG A 9 9.45 -4.95 -14.42
N ARG A 10 8.37 -4.73 -15.19
CA ARG A 10 7.26 -3.84 -14.83
C ARG A 10 6.06 -4.68 -14.43
N GLY A 11 5.45 -4.28 -13.32
CA GLY A 11 4.33 -4.97 -12.73
C GLY A 11 3.88 -4.26 -11.46
N SER A 12 2.70 -4.58 -10.99
CA SER A 12 2.13 -4.02 -9.77
C SER A 12 1.88 -5.12 -8.72
N GLU A 13 1.70 -4.72 -7.47
CA GLU A 13 1.27 -5.61 -6.41
C GLU A 13 -0.23 -5.47 -6.18
N SER A 14 -0.96 -6.60 -6.18
CA SER A 14 -2.33 -6.69 -5.68
C SER A 14 -3.27 -5.62 -6.28
N ILE A 15 -3.66 -4.62 -5.48
CA ILE A 15 -4.61 -3.56 -5.86
C ILE A 15 -3.95 -2.31 -6.43
N SER A 16 -2.62 -2.22 -6.38
CA SER A 16 -1.86 -1.07 -6.88
C SER A 16 -1.86 -1.02 -8.41
N ASN A 17 -1.84 0.20 -8.95
CA ASN A 17 -1.68 0.40 -10.40
C ASN A 17 -0.21 0.34 -10.83
N GLY A 18 0.75 0.42 -9.89
CA GLY A 18 2.17 0.43 -10.23
C GLY A 18 2.62 1.72 -10.93
N ASP A 19 1.79 2.76 -10.87
CA ASP A 19 2.13 4.12 -11.24
C ASP A 19 2.25 4.95 -9.97
N ASN A 20 3.28 5.79 -9.85
CA ASN A 20 3.51 6.64 -8.68
C ASN A 20 2.62 7.90 -8.67
N GLY A 21 1.58 7.89 -9.51
CA GLY A 21 0.72 9.00 -9.85
C GLY A 21 -0.47 9.18 -8.90
N ALA A 22 -1.53 9.77 -9.43
CA ALA A 22 -2.79 9.87 -8.70
C ALA A 22 -3.47 8.48 -8.63
N PRO A 23 -4.34 8.23 -7.63
CA PRO A 23 -5.07 6.97 -7.54
C PRO A 23 -5.91 6.75 -8.80
N LEU A 24 -5.80 5.57 -9.38
CA LEU A 24 -6.57 5.12 -10.55
C LEU A 24 -7.16 3.74 -10.29
N GLY A 25 -8.00 3.24 -11.19
CA GLY A 25 -8.48 1.84 -11.12
C GLY A 25 -9.04 1.46 -9.74
N ARG A 26 -8.47 0.41 -9.14
CA ARG A 26 -8.88 -0.09 -7.80
C ARG A 26 -8.34 0.73 -6.62
N GLU A 27 -7.35 1.58 -6.82
CA GLU A 27 -6.84 2.47 -5.77
C GLU A 27 -7.86 3.54 -5.37
N LEU A 28 -8.84 3.82 -6.23
CA LEU A 28 -9.94 4.76 -5.94
C LEU A 28 -10.76 4.31 -4.73
N GLU A 29 -10.95 3.00 -4.52
CA GLU A 29 -11.66 2.46 -3.35
C GLU A 29 -10.91 2.78 -2.05
N PHE A 30 -9.58 2.69 -2.07
CA PHE A 30 -8.74 3.08 -0.94
C PHE A 30 -8.70 4.60 -0.75
N ALA A 31 -8.63 5.37 -1.84
CA ALA A 31 -8.68 6.82 -1.77
C ALA A 31 -9.99 7.29 -1.11
N ASP A 32 -11.13 6.71 -1.50
CA ASP A 32 -12.43 7.04 -0.92
C ASP A 32 -12.53 6.63 0.55
N LEU A 33 -12.08 5.42 0.92
CA LEU A 33 -12.06 4.95 2.30
C LEU A 33 -11.18 5.83 3.20
N LEU A 34 -9.96 6.13 2.75
CA LEU A 34 -9.00 6.95 3.50
C LEU A 34 -9.48 8.40 3.64
N ARG A 35 -10.14 8.93 2.60
CA ARG A 35 -10.79 10.25 2.66
C ARG A 35 -11.93 10.25 3.67
N PHE A 36 -12.77 9.22 3.67
CA PHE A 36 -13.84 9.07 4.67
C PHE A 36 -13.28 9.03 6.10
N VAL A 37 -12.24 8.23 6.34
CA VAL A 37 -11.56 8.13 7.65
C VAL A 37 -11.05 9.50 8.11
N ARG A 38 -10.45 10.28 7.20
CA ARG A 38 -10.00 11.65 7.45
C ARG A 38 -11.17 12.56 7.82
N ASP A 39 -12.20 12.59 6.99
CA ASP A 39 -13.34 13.51 7.13
C ASP A 39 -14.17 13.19 8.40
N ALA A 40 -14.19 11.93 8.82
CA ALA A 40 -14.78 11.47 10.08
C ALA A 40 -13.85 11.63 11.30
N CYS A 41 -12.64 12.18 11.13
CA CYS A 41 -11.63 12.36 12.18
C CYS A 41 -11.26 11.07 12.94
N ILE A 42 -11.29 9.93 12.26
CA ILE A 42 -10.92 8.63 12.83
C ILE A 42 -9.39 8.55 12.88
N SER A 43 -8.83 8.61 14.09
CA SER A 43 -7.37 8.63 14.33
C SER A 43 -6.89 7.40 15.10
N ASN A 44 -5.58 7.24 15.23
CA ASN A 44 -4.93 6.08 15.87
C ASN A 44 -5.25 4.75 15.18
N MET A 45 -5.34 4.78 13.84
CA MET A 45 -5.64 3.62 13.01
C MET A 45 -4.39 2.76 12.79
N VAL A 46 -4.58 1.44 12.93
CA VAL A 46 -3.58 0.42 12.60
C VAL A 46 -4.19 -0.57 11.63
N TRP A 47 -3.47 -0.83 10.55
CA TRP A 47 -3.82 -1.85 9.56
C TRP A 47 -3.03 -3.12 9.85
N LEU A 48 -3.72 -4.26 9.80
CA LEU A 48 -3.11 -5.58 9.95
C LEU A 48 -3.39 -6.36 8.68
N THR A 49 -2.34 -6.71 7.95
CA THR A 49 -2.43 -7.50 6.73
C THR A 49 -1.64 -8.78 6.89
N ALA A 50 -2.13 -9.87 6.29
CA ALA A 50 -1.48 -11.17 6.26
C ALA A 50 -1.80 -11.78 4.90
N ASP A 51 -0.80 -12.31 4.20
CA ASP A 51 -0.88 -13.12 2.96
C ASP A 51 0.49 -13.09 2.28
N VAL A 52 1.11 -11.90 2.20
CA VAL A 52 2.42 -11.73 1.59
C VAL A 52 3.53 -12.35 2.46
N HIS A 53 4.48 -13.01 1.81
CA HIS A 53 5.44 -13.87 2.50
C HIS A 53 6.63 -13.15 3.17
N TYR A 54 6.39 -12.01 3.81
CA TYR A 54 7.39 -11.28 4.57
C TYR A 54 6.74 -10.51 5.72
N THR A 55 7.53 -10.26 6.77
CA THR A 55 7.12 -9.41 7.88
C THR A 55 7.60 -8.00 7.62
N ALA A 56 6.72 -7.02 7.77
CA ALA A 56 7.08 -5.62 7.66
C ALA A 56 6.18 -4.71 8.51
N ALA A 57 6.69 -3.52 8.77
CA ALA A 57 5.93 -2.42 9.36
C ALA A 57 6.05 -1.23 8.40
N HIS A 58 4.92 -0.74 7.93
CA HIS A 58 4.85 0.38 7.00
C HIS A 58 4.19 1.58 7.64
N SER A 59 4.81 2.74 7.48
CA SER A 59 4.19 4.02 7.81
C SER A 59 3.69 4.67 6.53
N TYR A 60 2.44 5.12 6.54
CA TYR A 60 1.84 5.89 5.46
C TYR A 60 1.74 7.35 5.88
N ASP A 61 2.36 8.25 5.11
CA ASP A 61 2.45 9.68 5.42
C ASP A 61 1.96 10.51 4.22
N PRO A 62 0.88 11.31 4.35
CA PRO A 62 0.36 12.12 3.25
C PRO A 62 1.36 13.19 2.79
N GLY A 63 2.35 13.58 3.62
CA GLY A 63 3.43 14.48 3.22
C GLY A 63 4.40 13.86 2.21
N LYS A 64 4.39 12.54 2.05
CA LYS A 64 5.25 11.76 1.14
C LYS A 64 4.48 11.08 0.01
N ALA A 65 3.17 11.27 -0.04
CA ALA A 65 2.26 10.65 -1.00
C ALA A 65 1.88 11.63 -2.12
N THR A 66 1.53 11.07 -3.28
CA THR A 66 0.89 11.83 -4.37
C THR A 66 -0.56 12.15 -4.02
N PHE A 67 -1.32 11.16 -3.54
CA PHE A 67 -2.64 11.38 -2.93
C PHE A 67 -2.46 11.85 -1.48
N ARG A 68 -3.04 12.98 -1.09
CA ARG A 68 -2.79 13.56 0.25
C ARG A 68 -4.02 13.65 1.14
N GLU A 69 -5.15 13.13 0.68
CA GLU A 69 -6.44 13.27 1.36
C GLU A 69 -6.66 12.18 2.42
N PHE A 70 -5.68 11.95 3.30
CA PHE A 70 -5.77 10.93 4.34
C PHE A 70 -5.00 11.32 5.61
N LEU A 71 -5.32 10.67 6.73
CA LEU A 71 -4.58 10.81 8.00
C LEU A 71 -3.44 9.77 8.06
N PRO A 72 -2.26 10.10 8.62
CA PRO A 72 -1.16 9.15 8.71
C PRO A 72 -1.53 7.92 9.55
N PHE A 73 -1.06 6.74 9.13
CA PHE A 73 -1.34 5.48 9.80
C PHE A 73 -0.20 4.46 9.64
N TRP A 74 -0.27 3.38 10.40
CA TRP A 74 0.66 2.26 10.32
C TRP A 74 -0.03 1.01 9.78
N GLU A 75 0.70 0.23 8.98
CA GLU A 75 0.34 -1.13 8.59
C GLU A 75 1.40 -2.09 9.12
N PHE A 76 0.96 -3.20 9.70
CA PHE A 76 1.81 -4.33 10.02
C PHE A 76 1.43 -5.52 9.17
N VAL A 77 2.41 -6.01 8.43
CA VAL A 77 2.31 -7.18 7.58
C VAL A 77 2.80 -8.37 8.38
N ALA A 78 1.90 -9.29 8.70
CA ALA A 78 2.21 -10.54 9.36
C ALA A 78 2.71 -11.56 8.33
N GLY A 79 4.00 -11.90 8.43
CA GLY A 79 4.60 -12.94 7.61
C GLY A 79 4.05 -14.34 7.93
N PRO A 80 4.23 -15.30 7.02
CA PRO A 80 3.66 -16.63 7.11
C PRO A 80 4.38 -17.47 8.17
N LEU A 81 3.61 -18.29 8.91
CA LEU A 81 4.16 -19.27 9.85
C LEU A 81 4.88 -20.43 9.13
N HIS A 82 4.49 -20.76 7.89
CA HIS A 82 5.00 -21.92 7.15
C HIS A 82 4.87 -21.76 5.61
N SER A 83 5.32 -20.65 5.04
CA SER A 83 5.50 -20.51 3.58
C SER A 83 6.81 -19.77 3.25
N GLY A 84 7.27 -19.91 2.01
CA GLY A 84 8.61 -19.46 1.60
C GLY A 84 8.77 -17.94 1.69
N THR A 85 9.81 -17.46 2.37
CA THR A 85 10.06 -16.04 2.62
C THR A 85 10.67 -15.35 1.38
N TYR A 86 10.07 -14.23 0.94
CA TYR A 86 10.58 -13.45 -0.19
C TYR A 86 11.04 -12.05 0.27
N GLY A 87 11.99 -11.46 -0.47
CA GLY A 87 12.49 -10.11 -0.18
C GLY A 87 11.46 -9.02 -0.51
N PRO A 88 11.60 -7.82 0.08
CA PRO A 88 10.69 -6.70 -0.17
C PRO A 88 10.69 -6.30 -1.65
N GLN A 89 9.51 -5.94 -2.16
CA GLN A 89 9.29 -5.56 -3.55
C GLN A 89 9.34 -4.04 -3.73
N GLN A 90 9.41 -3.55 -4.97
CA GLN A 90 9.34 -2.12 -5.26
C GLN A 90 8.02 -1.53 -4.76
N LEU A 91 8.08 -0.34 -4.17
CA LEU A 91 6.94 0.32 -3.55
C LEU A 91 6.24 1.24 -4.55
N ASP A 92 4.91 1.22 -4.50
CA ASP A 92 4.05 2.21 -5.15
C ASP A 92 3.92 3.45 -4.25
N MET A 93 4.23 4.63 -4.81
CA MET A 93 4.28 5.88 -4.05
C MET A 93 2.95 6.63 -3.98
N THR A 94 1.87 6.14 -4.60
CA THR A 94 0.56 6.79 -4.61
C THR A 94 0.09 7.19 -3.21
N PHE A 95 0.32 6.32 -2.22
CA PHE A 95 -0.07 6.54 -0.81
C PHE A 95 1.11 6.76 0.15
N GLY A 96 2.34 6.94 -0.35
CA GLY A 96 3.48 7.37 0.48
C GLY A 96 3.99 6.35 1.51
N ARG A 97 3.91 5.05 1.19
CA ARG A 97 4.42 3.95 2.00
C ARG A 97 5.94 4.02 2.19
N ARG A 98 6.44 3.66 3.38
CA ARG A 98 7.86 3.47 3.70
C ARG A 98 8.13 2.13 4.37
#